data_AF-A0A2T9XP91-F1
#
_entry.id   AF-A0A2T9XP91-F1
#
_cell.length_a   1.000
_cell.length_b   1.000
_cell.length_c   1.000
_cell.angle_alpha   90.00
_cell.angle_beta   90.00
_cell.angle_gamma   90.00
#
_symmetry.space_group_name_H-M   'P 1'
#
loop_
_entity.id
_entity.type
_entity.pdbx_description
1 polymer ?
#
loop_
_entity_poly.entity_id
_entity_poly.type
_entity_poly.pdbx_seq_one_letter_code
_entity_poly.pdbx_strand_id
1 'polypeptide(L)'
;MASARMAVVGMMVLALTAGCGGSTPAPAPTDVAVYDASGGGPGGLAALLAGTLERVDGCVVVRGDGIDMAKDVEYVPVFPLGVHWDGDALVVQGTKYRLGEHVQFGGGTLSEESASTLAAELPVACAGRQLWLISAQ
;
A
#
# COMPACT_ATOMS: atom_id res chain seq x y z
N MET A 1 -57.77 40.02 -26.07
CA MET A 1 -57.20 38.79 -26.66
C MET A 1 -56.33 38.15 -25.58
N ALA A 2 -56.94 37.27 -24.77
CA ALA A 2 -56.72 35.80 -24.73
C ALA A 2 -55.31 35.43 -24.17
N SER A 3 -55.22 35.07 -22.88
CA SER A 3 -55.03 33.68 -22.32
C SER A 3 -53.71 33.02 -22.77
N ALA A 4 -52.89 32.36 -21.93
CA ALA A 4 -53.24 31.39 -20.91
C ALA A 4 -52.10 31.11 -19.90
N ARG A 5 -52.50 30.60 -18.73
CA ARG A 5 -51.70 29.94 -17.69
C ARG A 5 -51.20 28.58 -18.20
N MET A 6 -50.01 28.12 -17.78
CA MET A 6 -49.76 26.69 -17.52
C MET A 6 -48.54 26.48 -16.63
N ALA A 7 -48.80 25.94 -15.43
CA ALA A 7 -47.81 25.36 -14.54
C ALA A 7 -47.53 23.92 -14.99
N VAL A 8 -46.28 23.46 -14.91
CA VAL A 8 -45.96 22.03 -14.88
C VAL A 8 -44.95 21.78 -13.76
N VAL A 9 -45.47 21.12 -12.72
CA VAL A 9 -44.75 20.42 -11.66
C VAL A 9 -44.18 19.12 -12.27
N GLY A 10 -42.90 18.83 -12.01
CA GLY A 10 -42.25 17.60 -12.46
C GLY A 10 -41.22 17.12 -11.44
N MET A 11 -41.72 16.48 -10.39
CA MET A 11 -40.95 15.81 -9.33
C MET A 11 -40.31 14.54 -9.90
N MET A 12 -38.98 14.45 -9.88
CA MET A 12 -38.26 13.23 -10.28
C MET A 12 -37.50 12.67 -9.07
N VAL A 13 -38.17 11.72 -8.40
CA VAL A 13 -37.60 10.86 -7.37
C VAL A 13 -36.72 9.83 -8.07
N LEU A 14 -35.41 9.89 -7.87
CA LEU A 14 -34.47 8.84 -8.27
C LEU A 14 -33.95 8.14 -7.02
N ALA A 15 -34.59 7.02 -6.71
CA ALA A 15 -34.09 6.00 -5.80
C ALA A 15 -32.94 5.24 -6.48
N LEU A 16 -31.75 5.24 -5.88
CA LEU A 16 -30.63 4.38 -6.28
C LEU A 16 -30.05 3.72 -5.02
N THR A 17 -30.61 2.55 -4.75
CA THR A 17 -29.95 1.31 -4.29
C THR A 17 -28.68 1.45 -3.46
N ALA A 18 -28.81 1.17 -2.16
CA ALA A 18 -27.72 0.75 -1.30
C ALA A 18 -27.02 -0.49 -1.88
N GLY A 19 -25.90 -0.28 -2.56
CA GLY A 19 -24.98 -1.34 -2.96
C GLY A 19 -24.22 -1.80 -1.72
N CYS A 20 -24.58 -2.97 -1.20
CA CYS A 20 -23.78 -3.70 -0.23
C CYS A 20 -22.54 -4.23 -0.98
N GLY A 21 -21.53 -3.38 -1.13
CA GLY A 21 -20.23 -3.74 -1.68
C GLY A 21 -19.48 -4.57 -0.66
N GLY A 22 -19.67 -5.89 -0.71
CA GLY A 22 -18.76 -6.81 -0.02
C GLY A 22 -17.37 -6.60 -0.60
N SER A 23 -16.49 -5.96 0.17
CA SER A 23 -15.10 -5.77 -0.18
C SER A 23 -14.42 -7.14 -0.21
N THR A 24 -14.44 -7.80 -1.36
CA THR A 24 -13.51 -8.89 -1.62
C THR A 24 -12.11 -8.31 -1.47
N PRO A 25 -11.25 -8.87 -0.61
CA PRO A 25 -9.88 -8.40 -0.49
C PRO A 25 -9.23 -8.39 -1.86
N ALA A 26 -8.67 -7.25 -2.26
CA ALA A 26 -7.92 -7.18 -3.52
C ALA A 26 -6.77 -8.20 -3.46
N PRO A 27 -6.46 -8.90 -4.56
CA PRO A 27 -5.30 -9.78 -4.61
C PRO A 27 -4.03 -8.99 -4.31
N ALA A 28 -3.09 -9.62 -3.59
CA ALA A 28 -1.81 -9.00 -3.26
C ALA A 28 -1.05 -8.59 -4.55
N PRO A 29 -0.33 -7.46 -4.55
CA PRO A 29 0.47 -7.05 -5.69
C PRO A 29 1.57 -8.07 -6.00
N THR A 30 1.86 -8.30 -7.27
CA THR A 30 2.92 -9.23 -7.69
C THR A 30 4.33 -8.63 -7.57
N ASP A 31 4.44 -7.37 -7.18
CA ASP A 31 5.69 -6.61 -7.08
C ASP A 31 5.97 -6.08 -5.67
N VAL A 32 5.14 -6.45 -4.69
CA VAL A 32 5.22 -6.00 -3.29
C VAL A 32 5.39 -7.21 -2.39
N ALA A 33 6.35 -7.17 -1.48
CA ALA A 33 6.52 -8.20 -0.46
C ALA A 33 5.54 -7.99 0.69
N VAL A 34 4.94 -9.08 1.18
CA VAL A 34 3.92 -9.03 2.25
C VAL A 34 4.15 -10.07 3.33
N TYR A 35 3.56 -9.86 4.52
CA TYR A 35 3.55 -10.84 5.61
C TYR A 35 2.23 -10.79 6.39
N ASP A 36 1.85 -11.92 7.01
CA ASP A 36 0.69 -11.97 7.91
C ASP A 36 1.05 -11.46 9.31
N ALA A 37 0.43 -10.36 9.72
CA ALA A 37 0.62 -9.75 11.03
C ALA A 37 -0.38 -10.23 12.10
N SER A 38 -1.30 -11.14 11.76
CA SER A 38 -2.40 -11.59 12.64
C SER A 38 -1.93 -12.27 13.93
N GLY A 39 -0.74 -12.88 13.93
CA GLY A 39 -0.10 -13.48 15.11
C GLY A 39 0.58 -12.47 16.06
N GLY A 40 0.48 -11.17 15.77
CA GLY A 40 1.34 -10.14 16.34
C GLY A 40 2.65 -10.12 15.57
N GLY A 41 2.82 -9.11 14.70
CA GLY A 41 4.11 -8.85 14.09
C GLY A 41 5.20 -8.61 15.16
N PRO A 42 6.49 -8.67 14.81
CA PRO A 42 7.54 -8.32 15.75
C PRO A 42 7.36 -6.88 16.22
N GLY A 43 6.83 -6.74 17.44
CA GLY A 43 6.64 -5.44 18.08
C GLY A 43 7.98 -4.79 18.42
N GLY A 44 7.95 -3.47 18.64
CA GLY A 44 9.13 -2.73 19.10
C GLY A 44 10.14 -2.36 18.01
N LEU A 45 9.83 -2.64 16.75
CA LEU A 45 10.61 -2.12 15.62
C LEU A 45 10.26 -0.64 15.39
N ALA A 46 11.17 0.24 15.81
CA ALA A 46 11.03 1.69 15.72
C ALA A 46 12.13 2.35 14.87
N ALA A 47 12.84 1.57 14.05
CA ALA A 47 13.75 2.14 13.08
C ALA A 47 12.95 2.75 11.92
N LEU A 48 13.53 3.73 11.23
CA LEU A 48 12.90 4.44 10.13
C LEU A 48 13.49 3.99 8.81
N LEU A 49 12.64 3.59 7.88
CA LEU A 49 12.95 3.52 6.46
C LEU A 49 12.41 4.79 5.81
N ALA A 50 13.31 5.61 5.26
CA ALA A 50 12.96 6.86 4.60
C ALA A 50 13.67 6.98 3.26
N GLY A 51 12.97 7.49 2.26
CA GLY A 51 13.51 7.63 0.91
C GLY A 51 12.41 7.73 -0.14
N THR A 52 12.75 7.45 -1.39
CA THR A 52 11.80 7.51 -2.52
C THR A 52 11.22 6.13 -2.80
N LEU A 53 9.89 6.04 -2.92
CA LEU A 53 9.21 4.82 -3.33
C LEU A 53 9.41 4.61 -4.83
N GLU A 54 10.05 3.51 -5.22
CA GLU A 54 10.37 3.21 -6.61
C GLU A 54 9.96 1.79 -6.98
N ARG A 55 9.90 1.52 -8.29
CA ARG A 55 9.79 0.17 -8.85
C ARG A 55 11.04 -0.13 -9.67
N VAL A 56 11.85 -1.07 -9.19
CA VAL A 56 13.13 -1.45 -9.80
C VAL A 56 13.08 -2.94 -10.14
N ASP A 57 13.30 -3.27 -11.42
CA ASP A 57 13.24 -4.64 -11.96
C ASP A 57 11.98 -5.43 -11.58
N GLY A 58 10.84 -4.75 -11.45
CA GLY A 58 9.57 -5.36 -11.08
C GLY A 58 9.39 -5.60 -9.57
N CYS A 59 10.23 -5.02 -8.72
CA CYS A 59 10.06 -5.00 -7.27
C CYS A 59 9.87 -3.57 -6.75
N VAL A 60 8.94 -3.38 -5.81
CA VAL A 60 8.81 -2.13 -5.06
C VAL A 60 9.94 -2.03 -4.04
N VAL A 61 10.66 -0.91 -4.10
CA VAL A 61 11.77 -0.58 -3.21
C VAL A 61 11.60 0.82 -2.64
N VAL A 62 12.24 1.09 -1.51
CA VAL A 62 12.53 2.45 -1.05
C VAL A 62 14.02 2.69 -1.25
N ARG A 63 14.37 3.66 -2.09
CA ARG A 63 15.75 4.10 -2.30
C ARG A 63 16.07 5.25 -1.37
N GLY A 64 17.13 5.09 -0.57
CA GLY A 64 17.59 6.11 0.38
C GLY A 64 18.03 7.39 -0.32
N ASP A 65 17.70 8.53 0.30
CA ASP A 65 17.92 9.88 -0.23
C ASP A 65 19.23 10.53 0.26
N GLY A 66 19.91 9.92 1.25
CA GLY A 66 21.11 10.46 1.89
C GLY A 66 20.84 11.36 3.09
N ILE A 67 19.58 11.50 3.53
CA ILE A 67 19.19 12.30 4.70
C ILE A 67 19.06 11.41 5.93
N ASP A 68 18.06 10.53 5.93
CA ASP A 68 17.77 9.61 7.03
C ASP A 68 18.32 8.19 6.76
N MET A 69 18.49 7.86 5.49
CA MET A 69 19.05 6.60 5.00
C MET A 69 20.25 6.87 4.09
N ALA A 70 21.19 5.93 4.01
CA ALA A 70 22.32 6.03 3.09
C ALA A 70 21.83 6.17 1.63
N LYS A 71 22.42 7.11 0.91
CA LYS A 71 22.02 7.44 -0.46
C LYS A 71 22.16 6.22 -1.38
N ASP A 72 21.18 6.03 -2.27
CA ASP A 72 21.14 4.98 -3.29
C ASP A 72 21.11 3.53 -2.74
N VAL A 73 21.00 3.36 -1.41
CA VAL A 73 20.74 2.05 -0.80
C VAL A 73 19.26 1.72 -0.94
N GLU A 74 18.95 0.53 -1.42
CA GLU A 74 17.58 0.06 -1.66
C GLU A 74 17.17 -0.97 -0.61
N TYR A 75 15.98 -0.78 -0.06
CA TYR A 75 15.30 -1.78 0.75
C TYR A 75 13.98 -2.17 0.10
N VAL A 76 13.66 -3.47 0.12
CA VAL A 76 12.33 -3.99 -0.21
C VAL A 76 11.47 -3.90 1.05
N PRO A 77 10.41 -3.06 1.06
CA PRO A 77 9.47 -3.04 2.16
C PRO A 77 8.65 -4.33 2.15
N VAL A 78 8.57 -5.00 3.30
CA VAL A 78 7.71 -6.16 3.54
C VAL A 78 6.53 -5.66 4.35
N PHE A 79 5.39 -5.44 3.69
CA PHE A 79 4.21 -4.83 4.30
C PHE A 79 3.31 -5.86 4.98
N PRO A 80 2.53 -5.48 6.00
CA PRO A 80 1.41 -6.31 6.43
C PRO A 80 0.43 -6.57 5.28
N LEU A 81 -0.26 -7.72 5.30
CA LEU A 81 -1.34 -8.01 4.37
C LEU A 81 -2.37 -6.86 4.30
N GLY A 82 -2.97 -6.69 3.11
CA GLY A 82 -3.94 -5.62 2.82
C GLY A 82 -3.36 -4.46 2.01
N VAL A 83 -2.04 -4.45 1.78
CA VAL A 83 -1.42 -3.57 0.78
C VAL A 83 -1.92 -3.93 -0.62
N HIS A 84 -2.25 -2.93 -1.43
CA HIS A 84 -2.74 -3.12 -2.81
C HIS A 84 -2.50 -1.88 -3.66
N TRP A 85 -2.54 -2.02 -4.98
CA TRP A 85 -2.56 -0.89 -5.90
C TRP A 85 -3.97 -0.37 -6.12
N ASP A 86 -4.14 0.95 -6.09
CA ASP A 86 -5.32 1.68 -6.56
C ASP A 86 -4.87 2.68 -7.65
N GLY A 87 -4.99 2.25 -8.91
CA GLY A 87 -4.43 2.97 -10.04
C GLY A 87 -2.89 2.98 -9.99
N ASP A 88 -2.32 4.18 -9.86
CA ASP A 88 -0.87 4.43 -9.77
C ASP A 88 -0.36 4.56 -8.33
N ALA A 89 -1.23 4.41 -7.33
CA ALA A 89 -0.89 4.56 -5.93
C ALA A 89 -0.92 3.23 -5.18
N LEU A 90 0.13 2.98 -4.39
CA LEU A 90 0.19 1.89 -3.43
C LEU A 90 -0.58 2.30 -2.18
N VAL A 91 -1.63 1.57 -1.86
CA VAL A 91 -2.43 1.76 -0.65
C VAL A 91 -1.83 0.91 0.46
N VAL A 92 -1.21 1.55 1.44
CA VAL A 92 -0.64 0.90 2.63
C VAL A 92 -1.44 1.38 3.84
N GLN A 93 -2.14 0.46 4.53
CA GLN A 93 -2.96 0.77 5.71
C GLN A 93 -3.93 1.96 5.48
N GLY A 94 -4.51 2.05 4.27
CA GLY A 94 -5.45 3.11 3.88
C GLY A 94 -4.80 4.42 3.41
N THR A 95 -3.47 4.57 3.52
CA THR A 95 -2.74 5.72 2.98
C THR A 95 -2.23 5.41 1.57
N LYS A 96 -2.36 6.39 0.66
CA LYS A 96 -1.93 6.26 -0.74
C LYS A 96 -0.54 6.85 -0.93
N TYR A 97 0.35 6.08 -1.54
CA TYR A 97 1.71 6.49 -1.91
C TYR A 97 1.95 6.24 -3.39
N ARG A 98 2.46 7.22 -4.12
CA ARG A 98 2.83 7.03 -5.54
C ARG A 98 4.30 6.71 -5.69
N LEU A 99 4.63 6.05 -6.80
CA LEU A 99 6.00 5.94 -7.24
C LEU A 99 6.60 7.34 -7.46
N GLY A 100 7.83 7.54 -7.00
CA GLY A 100 8.53 8.84 -7.00
C GLY A 100 8.24 9.72 -5.78
N GLU A 101 7.28 9.36 -4.92
CA GLU A 101 7.05 10.10 -3.68
C GLU A 101 8.07 9.74 -2.59
N HIS A 102 8.38 10.71 -1.73
CA HIS A 102 9.11 10.45 -0.51
C HIS A 102 8.20 9.77 0.51
N VAL A 103 8.69 8.70 1.11
CA VAL A 103 7.95 7.87 2.07
C VAL A 103 8.76 7.65 3.32
N GLN A 104 8.04 7.39 4.41
CA GLN A 104 8.59 7.11 5.72
C GLN A 104 7.80 5.97 6.34
N PHE A 105 8.49 4.89 6.68
CA PHE A 105 7.88 3.72 7.29
C PHE A 105 8.67 3.30 8.54
N GLY A 106 7.94 3.10 9.63
CA GLY A 106 8.48 2.46 10.83
C GLY A 106 8.73 0.97 10.59
N GLY A 107 9.75 0.43 11.21
CA GLY A 107 10.07 -0.99 11.07
C GLY A 107 11.50 -1.33 11.47
N GLY A 108 12.06 -2.33 10.78
CA GLY A 108 13.44 -2.76 10.96
C GLY A 108 13.93 -3.69 9.85
N THR A 109 15.24 -3.83 9.75
CA THR A 109 15.87 -4.75 8.81
C THR A 109 15.44 -6.19 9.08
N LEU A 110 15.12 -6.92 8.02
CA LEU A 110 14.68 -8.31 8.09
C LEU A 110 15.72 -9.19 7.40
N SER A 111 16.18 -10.25 8.07
CA SER A 111 17.01 -11.27 7.41
C SER A 111 16.13 -12.24 6.62
N GLU A 112 16.69 -12.93 5.63
CA GLU A 112 15.96 -13.95 4.85
C GLU A 112 15.45 -15.10 5.74
N GLU A 113 16.20 -15.47 6.78
CA GLU A 113 15.79 -16.47 7.77
C GLU A 113 14.56 -16.01 8.56
N SER A 114 14.55 -14.75 9.01
CA SER A 114 13.40 -14.16 9.71
C SER A 114 12.20 -14.00 8.78
N ALA A 115 12.42 -13.63 7.52
CA ALA A 115 11.36 -13.56 6.51
C ALA A 115 10.67 -14.92 6.31
N SER A 116 11.47 -16.01 6.27
CA SER A 116 10.95 -17.37 6.16
C SER A 116 10.15 -17.78 7.40
N THR A 117 10.62 -17.43 8.59
CA THR A 117 9.91 -17.68 9.86
C THR A 117 8.58 -16.95 9.93
N LEU A 118 8.50 -15.74 9.38
CA LEU A 118 7.27 -14.95 9.29
C LEU A 118 6.34 -15.40 8.15
N ALA A 119 6.72 -16.41 7.37
CA ALA A 119 6.04 -16.82 6.15
C ALA A 119 5.77 -15.63 5.21
N ALA A 120 6.74 -14.71 5.10
CA ALA A 120 6.62 -13.57 4.21
C ALA A 120 6.55 -14.03 2.75
N GLU A 121 5.60 -13.50 2.00
CA GLU A 121 5.45 -13.72 0.57
C GLU A 121 6.31 -12.71 -0.17
N LEU A 122 7.44 -13.19 -0.71
CA LEU A 122 8.36 -12.38 -1.50
C LEU A 122 8.18 -12.68 -2.99
N PRO A 123 7.79 -11.68 -3.81
CA PRO A 123 7.86 -11.82 -5.25
C PRO A 123 9.25 -12.19 -5.74
N VAL A 124 9.32 -12.99 -6.81
CA VAL A 124 10.60 -13.40 -7.43
C VAL A 124 11.48 -12.19 -7.78
N ALA A 125 10.87 -11.08 -8.23
CA ALA A 125 11.58 -9.84 -8.55
C ALA A 125 12.28 -9.18 -7.34
N CYS A 126 11.82 -9.50 -6.13
CA CYS A 126 12.35 -8.95 -4.88
C CYS A 126 13.39 -9.85 -4.19
N ALA A 127 13.60 -11.07 -4.69
CA ALA A 127 14.51 -12.04 -4.08
C ALA A 127 15.98 -11.55 -4.07
N GLY A 128 16.71 -11.87 -3.00
CA GLY A 128 18.12 -11.51 -2.84
C GLY A 128 18.42 -10.03 -2.56
N ARG A 129 17.38 -9.21 -2.34
CA ARG A 129 17.51 -7.80 -1.96
C ARG A 129 17.45 -7.63 -0.44
N GLN A 130 17.90 -6.47 0.06
CA GLN A 130 17.78 -6.15 1.49
C GLN A 130 16.32 -5.92 1.85
N LEU A 131 15.85 -6.58 2.91
CA LEU A 131 14.46 -6.52 3.32
C LEU A 131 14.28 -5.58 4.52
N TRP A 132 13.16 -4.87 4.52
CA TRP A 132 12.73 -4.05 5.64
C TRP A 132 11.32 -4.43 6.03
N LEU A 133 11.15 -4.99 7.23
CA LEU A 133 9.83 -5.31 7.75
C LEU A 133 9.14 -4.04 8.22
N ILE A 134 7.98 -3.73 7.63
CA ILE A 134 7.16 -2.58 7.99
C ILE A 134 6.29 -2.96 9.18
N SER A 135 6.32 -2.17 10.25
CA SER A 135 5.50 -2.48 11.42
C SER A 135 4.00 -2.35 11.10
N ALA A 136 3.23 -3.34 11.55
CA ALA A 136 1.78 -3.19 11.66
C ALA A 136 1.50 -2.19 12.79
N GLN A 137 0.75 -1.12 12.49
CA GLN A 137 0.28 -0.15 13.47
C GLN A 137 -0.95 -0.66 14.21
#